data_AF-A0A7K2KIK8-F1
#
_entry.id   AF-A0A7K2KIK8-F1
#
_cell.length_a   1.000
_cell.length_b   1.000
_cell.length_c   1.000
_cell.angle_alpha   90.00
_cell.angle_beta   90.00
_cell.angle_gamma   90.00
#
_symmetry.space_group_name_H-M   'P 1'
#
loop_
_entity.id
_entity.type
_entity.pdbx_description
1 polymer ?
#
loop_
_entity_poly.entity_id
_entity_poly.type
_entity_poly.pdbx_seq_one_letter_code
_entity_poly.pdbx_strand_id
1 'polypeptide(L)'
;MTQPEQHGTTDSITDVRGLRVGHARVAGERALSGTTVVLAPVGGAVAAVDVRGGGPGTRETDALDPRNVVQRIDAVVLTGGSAYGLDAAAGVMAWLEERRRGVRVGPDPSHVVPVVPAACVFDLGRGGDFGARPGPATGRAAVEAAEAS
;
A
#
# COMPACT_ATOMS: atom_id res chain seq x y z
N MET A 1 20.61 -24.41 23.88
CA MET A 1 20.62 -24.68 22.42
C MET A 1 19.57 -23.78 21.80
N THR A 2 19.98 -22.74 21.09
CA THR A 2 19.10 -21.92 20.25
C THR A 2 18.65 -22.79 19.08
N GLN A 3 17.34 -22.89 18.85
CA GLN A 3 16.84 -23.54 17.64
C GLN A 3 17.36 -22.78 16.42
N PRO A 4 17.75 -23.47 15.33
CA PRO A 4 18.12 -22.79 14.09
C PRO A 4 16.94 -21.95 13.62
N GLU A 5 17.19 -20.70 13.22
CA GLU A 5 16.17 -19.83 12.67
C GLU A 5 15.61 -20.45 11.38
N GLN A 6 14.35 -20.90 11.46
CA GLN A 6 13.63 -21.40 10.30
C GLN A 6 13.14 -20.21 9.48
N HIS A 7 13.91 -19.86 8.45
CA HIS A 7 13.50 -18.89 7.45
C HIS A 7 12.53 -19.54 6.46
N GLY A 8 11.62 -18.73 5.92
CA GLY A 8 10.70 -19.17 4.88
C GLY A 8 11.44 -19.49 3.56
N THR A 9 10.71 -20.00 2.57
CA THR A 9 11.29 -20.49 1.31
C THR A 9 12.01 -19.44 0.48
N THR A 10 11.68 -18.17 0.65
CA THR A 10 12.22 -17.05 -0.12
C THR A 10 12.93 -16.01 0.74
N ASP A 11 12.91 -16.18 2.06
CA ASP A 11 13.38 -15.21 3.04
C ASP A 11 12.75 -13.82 2.81
N SER A 12 11.43 -13.81 2.63
CA SER A 12 10.70 -12.58 2.29
C SER A 12 9.30 -12.52 2.90
N ILE A 13 8.67 -11.34 2.86
CA ILE A 13 7.32 -11.13 3.40
C ILE A 13 6.26 -12.02 2.72
N THR A 14 6.49 -12.48 1.49
CA THR A 14 5.55 -13.35 0.76
C THR A 14 5.65 -14.82 1.17
N ASP A 15 6.60 -15.19 2.03
CA ASP A 15 6.57 -16.49 2.72
C ASP A 15 5.31 -16.61 3.62
N VAL A 16 4.71 -15.48 4.02
CA VAL A 16 3.35 -15.45 4.58
C VAL A 16 2.33 -15.71 3.47
N ARG A 17 1.79 -16.93 3.47
CA ARG A 17 0.85 -17.41 2.44
C ARG A 17 -0.26 -16.41 2.13
N GLY A 18 -0.35 -16.04 0.85
CA GLY A 18 -1.41 -15.20 0.31
C GLY A 18 -1.12 -13.70 0.35
N LEU A 19 -0.06 -13.25 1.04
CA LEU A 19 0.46 -11.90 0.84
C LEU A 19 1.17 -11.83 -0.51
N ARG A 20 0.96 -10.71 -1.19
CA ARG A 20 1.59 -10.37 -2.46
C ARG A 20 2.22 -8.98 -2.37
N VAL A 21 3.25 -8.74 -3.17
CA VAL A 21 3.96 -7.45 -3.18
C VAL A 21 4.18 -7.01 -4.62
N GLY A 22 3.88 -5.75 -4.90
CA GLY A 22 4.08 -5.16 -6.22
C GLY A 22 4.75 -3.80 -6.13
N HIS A 23 5.50 -3.46 -7.18
CA HIS A 23 6.27 -2.23 -7.27
C HIS A 23 6.02 -1.55 -8.60
N ALA A 24 5.92 -0.22 -8.58
CA ALA A 24 5.93 0.59 -9.80
C ALA A 24 6.82 1.82 -9.60
N ARG A 25 7.59 2.14 -10.63
CA ARG A 25 8.44 3.34 -10.68
C ARG A 25 7.69 4.51 -11.32
N VAL A 26 8.04 5.73 -10.92
CA VAL A 26 7.69 6.92 -11.70
C VAL A 26 8.48 6.85 -13.02
N ALA A 27 7.80 7.04 -14.15
CA ALA A 27 8.44 7.01 -15.46
C ALA A 27 9.21 8.31 -15.74
N GLY A 28 10.30 8.20 -16.51
CA GLY A 28 11.12 9.34 -16.93
C GLY A 28 12.57 9.22 -16.49
N GLU A 29 13.49 9.74 -17.30
CA GLU A 29 14.95 9.62 -17.08
C GLU A 29 15.44 10.38 -15.85
N ARG A 30 14.72 11.44 -15.46
CA ARG A 30 15.02 12.27 -14.28
C ARG A 30 14.13 11.94 -13.07
N ALA A 31 13.41 10.81 -13.15
CA ALA A 31 12.58 10.32 -12.06
C ALA A 31 13.35 9.28 -11.23
N LEU A 32 13.38 9.45 -9.91
CA LEU A 32 13.95 8.47 -8.98
C LEU A 32 13.04 8.32 -7.76
N SER A 33 11.84 7.80 -8.02
CA SER A 33 10.80 7.54 -7.03
C SER A 33 9.87 6.42 -7.50
N GLY A 34 8.98 5.94 -6.61
CA GLY A 34 8.03 4.88 -6.92
C GLY A 34 7.09 4.57 -5.78
N THR A 35 6.28 3.53 -5.97
CA THR A 35 5.30 3.03 -5.00
C THR A 35 5.42 1.51 -4.89
N THR A 36 5.36 1.03 -3.66
CA THR A 36 5.23 -0.38 -3.31
C THR A 36 3.85 -0.61 -2.69
N VAL A 37 3.19 -1.69 -3.08
CA VAL A 37 1.92 -2.13 -2.52
C VAL A 37 2.11 -3.52 -1.92
N VAL A 38 1.71 -3.67 -0.66
CA VAL A 38 1.51 -4.99 -0.05
C VAL A 38 0.02 -5.30 -0.15
N LEU A 39 -0.32 -6.38 -0.85
CA LEU A 39 -1.69 -6.79 -1.14
C LEU A 39 -2.02 -8.04 -0.31
N ALA A 40 -3.05 -7.94 0.52
CA ALA A 40 -3.58 -9.04 1.31
C ALA A 40 -4.35 -10.05 0.42
N PRO A 41 -4.52 -11.30 0.86
CA PRO A 41 -5.41 -12.24 0.18
C PRO A 41 -6.85 -11.72 0.16
N VAL A 42 -7.69 -12.33 -0.68
CA VAL A 42 -9.14 -12.06 -0.72
C VAL A 42 -9.74 -12.24 0.68
N GLY A 43 -10.54 -11.26 1.11
CA GLY A 43 -11.09 -11.19 2.47
C GLY A 43 -10.25 -10.33 3.43
N GLY A 44 -9.09 -9.83 2.98
CA GLY A 44 -8.26 -8.87 3.69
C GLY A 44 -7.51 -9.47 4.88
N ALA A 45 -6.57 -8.69 5.42
CA ALA A 45 -5.81 -9.01 6.61
C ALA A 45 -6.19 -8.06 7.76
N VAL A 46 -6.14 -8.56 9.00
CA VAL A 46 -6.23 -7.70 10.19
C VAL A 46 -5.00 -6.80 10.19
N ALA A 47 -5.20 -5.50 10.42
CA ALA A 47 -4.15 -4.50 10.34
C ALA A 47 -4.21 -3.52 11.51
N ALA A 48 -3.04 -3.03 11.89
CA ALA A 48 -2.82 -1.97 12.88
C ALA A 48 -1.61 -1.14 12.43
N VAL A 49 -1.42 0.04 13.03
CA VAL A 49 -0.29 0.91 12.71
C VAL A 49 0.27 1.57 13.97
N ASP A 50 1.59 1.74 14.00
CA ASP A 50 2.30 2.55 14.98
C ASP A 50 3.21 3.55 14.24
N VAL A 51 2.93 4.85 14.41
CA VAL A 51 3.67 5.94 13.76
C VAL A 51 4.59 6.59 14.79
N ARG A 52 5.91 6.41 14.61
CA ARG A 52 6.91 6.80 15.62
C ARG A 52 7.81 7.98 15.24
N GLY A 53 7.88 8.33 13.95
CA GLY A 53 8.69 9.46 13.49
C GLY A 53 8.03 10.81 13.79
N GLY A 54 8.83 11.85 14.02
CA GLY A 54 8.32 13.20 14.33
C GLY A 54 7.80 14.01 13.13
N GLY A 55 8.04 13.54 11.90
CA GLY A 55 7.53 14.15 10.67
C GLY A 55 6.83 13.13 9.78
N PRO A 56 5.69 12.56 10.21
CA PRO A 56 5.00 11.55 9.45
C PRO A 56 4.24 12.15 8.26
N GLY A 57 4.17 11.39 7.17
CA GLY A 57 3.22 11.62 6.08
C GLY A 57 2.43 10.35 5.85
N THR A 58 1.16 10.36 6.24
CA THR A 58 0.32 9.17 6.31
C THR A 58 -1.09 9.42 5.77
N ARG A 59 -1.79 8.34 5.45
CA ARG A 59 -3.19 8.33 5.05
C ARG A 59 -3.91 7.18 5.75
N GLU A 60 -5.14 7.41 6.22
CA GLU A 60 -6.08 6.43 6.80
C GLU A 60 -5.57 5.68 8.05
N THR A 61 -4.62 6.24 8.79
CA THR A 61 -4.08 5.62 10.01
C THR A 61 -5.11 5.51 11.12
N ASP A 62 -5.99 6.50 11.29
CA ASP A 62 -7.03 6.48 12.32
C ASP A 62 -8.00 5.31 12.11
N ALA A 63 -8.27 4.92 10.87
CA ALA A 63 -9.15 3.78 10.57
C ALA A 63 -8.61 2.45 11.14
N LEU A 64 -7.31 2.37 11.42
CA LEU A 64 -6.64 1.19 11.97
C LEU A 64 -6.57 1.17 13.50
N ASP A 65 -7.16 2.16 14.17
CA ASP A 65 -7.34 2.08 15.62
C ASP A 65 -8.22 0.86 15.98
N PRO A 66 -7.82 0.01 16.95
CA PRO A 66 -8.57 -1.21 17.31
C PRO A 66 -10.03 -0.97 17.72
N ARG A 67 -10.41 0.27 18.07
CA ARG A 67 -11.78 0.64 18.44
C ARG A 67 -12.67 0.95 17.25
N ASN A 68 -12.10 1.09 16.05
CA ASN A 68 -12.80 1.56 14.88
C ASN A 68 -13.40 0.41 14.03
N VAL A 69 -14.28 0.79 13.10
CA VAL A 69 -15.14 -0.15 12.36
C VAL A 69 -14.38 -1.02 11.36
N VAL A 70 -13.20 -0.58 10.91
CA VAL A 70 -12.39 -1.28 9.91
C VAL A 70 -11.55 -2.34 10.61
N GLN A 71 -11.93 -3.60 10.44
CA GLN A 71 -11.24 -4.73 11.09
C GLN A 71 -10.19 -5.38 10.18
N ARG A 72 -10.33 -5.19 8.86
CA ARG A 72 -9.45 -5.76 7.83
C ARG A 72 -9.28 -4.77 6.70
N ILE A 73 -8.09 -4.78 6.12
CA ILE A 73 -7.75 -4.03 4.90
C ILE A 73 -7.25 -4.97 3.82
N ASP A 74 -7.36 -4.54 2.57
CA ASP A 74 -6.91 -5.29 1.41
C ASP A 74 -5.49 -4.91 0.98
N ALA A 75 -5.04 -3.68 1.21
CA ALA A 75 -3.74 -3.22 0.76
C ALA A 75 -3.12 -2.16 1.69
N VAL A 76 -1.79 -2.14 1.73
CA VAL A 76 -0.98 -1.07 2.33
C VAL A 76 -0.08 -0.46 1.25
N VAL A 77 0.05 0.87 1.24
CA VAL A 77 0.82 1.62 0.26
C VAL A 77 2.05 2.26 0.92
N LEU A 78 3.23 1.96 0.38
CA LEU A 78 4.49 2.62 0.72
C LEU A 78 4.97 3.40 -0.50
N THR A 79 5.18 4.70 -0.36
CA THR A 79 5.37 5.58 -1.52
C THR A 79 6.49 6.60 -1.32
N GLY A 80 7.20 6.95 -2.38
CA GLY A 80 8.07 8.12 -2.41
C GLY A 80 7.27 9.42 -2.51
N GLY A 81 7.90 10.51 -2.93
CA GLY A 81 7.24 11.78 -3.23
C GLY A 81 6.83 12.62 -2.02
N SER A 82 7.23 12.25 -0.79
CA SER A 82 6.73 12.88 0.44
C SER A 82 5.19 12.92 0.46
N ALA A 83 4.59 13.90 1.13
CA ALA A 83 3.13 14.04 1.23
C ALA A 83 2.40 14.04 -0.12
N TYR A 84 3.02 14.51 -1.20
CA TYR A 84 2.44 14.46 -2.55
C TYR A 84 2.23 13.02 -3.03
N GLY A 85 3.14 12.11 -2.70
CA GLY A 85 3.07 10.72 -3.14
C GLY A 85 1.93 9.92 -2.50
N LEU A 86 1.28 10.46 -1.46
CA LEU A 86 0.07 9.85 -0.87
C LEU A 86 -1.08 9.75 -1.88
N ASP A 87 -1.06 10.57 -2.95
CA ASP A 87 -1.99 10.46 -4.09
C ASP A 87 -1.94 9.08 -4.78
N ALA A 88 -0.83 8.34 -4.65
CA ALA A 88 -0.72 6.97 -5.15
C ALA A 88 -1.78 6.03 -4.53
N ALA A 89 -2.17 6.27 -3.27
CA ALA A 89 -3.19 5.47 -2.61
C ALA A 89 -4.57 5.55 -3.31
N ALA A 90 -4.87 6.66 -4.00
CA ALA A 90 -6.13 6.80 -4.74
C ALA A 90 -6.22 5.81 -5.92
N GLY A 91 -5.10 5.53 -6.59
CA GLY A 91 -5.06 4.54 -7.66
C GLY A 91 -5.30 3.11 -7.16
N VAL A 92 -4.77 2.80 -5.97
CA VAL A 92 -4.99 1.51 -5.30
C VAL A 92 -6.44 1.39 -4.83
N MET A 93 -7.00 2.45 -4.25
CA MET A 93 -8.41 2.51 -3.85
C MET A 93 -9.34 2.23 -5.03
N ALA A 94 -9.15 2.92 -6.16
CA ALA A 94 -9.97 2.71 -7.35
C ALA A 94 -9.86 1.27 -7.88
N TRP A 95 -8.65 0.69 -7.88
CA TRP A 95 -8.44 -0.68 -8.31
C TRP A 95 -9.13 -1.72 -7.41
N LEU A 96 -9.14 -1.47 -6.08
CA LEU A 96 -9.82 -2.31 -5.10
C LEU A 96 -11.34 -2.21 -5.24
N GLU A 97 -11.87 -1.00 -5.45
CA GLU A 97 -13.29 -0.77 -5.71
C GLU A 97 -13.78 -1.53 -6.95
N GLU A 98 -13.03 -1.47 -8.07
CA GLU A 98 -13.32 -2.24 -9.29
C GLU A 98 -13.44 -3.75 -9.03
N ARG A 99 -12.69 -4.24 -8.04
CA ARG A 99 -12.67 -5.65 -7.61
C ARG A 99 -13.60 -5.94 -6.44
N ARG A 100 -14.39 -4.95 -6.01
CA ARG A 100 -15.34 -5.05 -4.89
C ARG A 100 -14.65 -5.48 -3.59
N ARG A 101 -13.44 -4.99 -3.38
CA ARG A 101 -12.61 -5.23 -2.19
C ARG A 101 -12.62 -4.00 -1.31
N GLY A 102 -13.16 -4.12 -0.10
CA GLY A 102 -13.26 -3.03 0.85
C GLY A 102 -14.35 -3.27 1.88
N VAL A 103 -14.62 -2.25 2.70
CA VAL A 103 -15.69 -2.29 3.71
C VAL A 103 -17.04 -2.19 2.98
N ARG A 104 -17.93 -3.16 3.20
CA ARG A 104 -19.27 -3.12 2.61
C ARG A 104 -20.10 -2.02 3.27
N VAL A 105 -20.67 -1.13 2.46
CA VAL A 105 -21.45 0.03 2.93
C VAL A 105 -22.90 0.04 2.44
N GLY A 106 -23.33 -1.01 1.74
CA GLY A 106 -24.69 -1.10 1.20
C GLY A 106 -25.19 -2.52 0.97
N PRO A 107 -26.48 -2.66 0.59
CA PRO A 107 -27.10 -3.96 0.32
C PRO A 107 -26.53 -4.63 -0.93
N ASP A 108 -26.11 -3.85 -1.94
CA ASP A 108 -25.41 -4.38 -3.11
C ASP A 108 -23.98 -4.82 -2.72
N PRO A 109 -23.54 -6.05 -3.04
CA PRO A 109 -22.17 -6.51 -2.77
C PRO A 109 -21.07 -5.67 -3.44
N SER A 110 -21.39 -4.89 -4.46
CA SER A 110 -20.44 -3.97 -5.12
C SER A 110 -20.27 -2.65 -4.38
N HIS A 111 -21.15 -2.31 -3.44
CA HIS A 111 -21.03 -1.08 -2.65
C HIS A 111 -19.99 -1.26 -1.54
N VAL A 112 -18.73 -1.01 -1.90
CA VAL A 112 -17.58 -1.10 -1.00
C VAL A 112 -16.88 0.26 -0.88
N VAL A 113 -16.29 0.51 0.29
CA VAL A 113 -15.34 1.61 0.52
C VAL A 113 -14.00 0.98 0.91
N PRO A 114 -13.02 0.96 0.00
CA PRO A 114 -11.67 0.50 0.31
C PRO A 114 -11.01 1.48 1.29
N VAL A 115 -10.50 0.95 2.40
CA VAL A 115 -9.60 1.69 3.30
C VAL A 115 -8.18 1.33 2.93
N VAL A 116 -7.41 2.33 2.49
CA VAL A 116 -6.05 2.13 1.95
C VAL A 116 -5.04 2.94 2.76
N PRO A 117 -4.52 2.37 3.86
CA PRO A 117 -3.47 2.99 4.64
C PRO A 117 -2.22 3.21 3.79
N ALA A 118 -1.63 4.40 3.91
CA ALA A 118 -0.41 4.74 3.21
C ALA A 118 0.59 5.46 4.11
N ALA A 119 1.87 5.27 3.82
CA ALA A 119 2.97 6.03 4.41
C ALA A 119 3.96 6.45 3.33
N CYS A 120 4.45 7.69 3.39
CA CYS A 120 5.40 8.21 2.42
C CYS A 120 6.81 8.40 3.00
N VAL A 121 7.81 8.35 2.13
CA VAL A 121 9.18 8.78 2.40
C VAL A 121 9.55 10.00 1.57
N PHE A 122 10.50 10.79 2.06
CA PHE A 122 11.03 11.94 1.32
C PHE A 122 12.15 11.51 0.35
N ASP A 123 11.91 11.69 -0.96
CA ASP A 123 12.88 11.43 -2.02
C ASP A 123 12.83 12.49 -3.15
N LEU A 124 12.20 13.64 -2.89
CA LEU A 124 11.97 14.70 -3.88
C LEU A 124 13.27 15.17 -4.53
N GLY A 125 13.26 15.30 -5.87
CA GLY A 125 14.37 15.85 -6.65
C GLY A 125 15.59 14.95 -6.79
N ARG A 126 15.60 13.74 -6.20
CA ARG A 126 16.78 12.84 -6.27
C ARG A 126 17.16 12.41 -7.69
N GLY A 127 16.19 12.30 -8.60
CA GLY A 127 16.43 12.03 -10.02
C GLY A 127 16.76 13.28 -10.86
N GLY A 128 16.72 14.46 -10.24
CA GLY A 128 16.95 15.75 -10.90
C GLY A 128 15.68 16.45 -11.38
N ASP A 129 14.51 15.80 -11.37
CA ASP A 129 13.20 16.47 -11.52
C ASP A 129 12.45 16.46 -10.18
N PHE A 130 12.12 17.65 -9.67
CA PHE A 130 11.37 17.80 -8.42
C PHE A 130 9.88 17.45 -8.57
N GLY A 131 9.33 17.60 -9.78
CA GLY A 131 7.95 17.30 -10.11
C GLY A 131 7.67 15.80 -10.28
N ALA A 132 8.70 15.01 -10.58
CA ALA A 132 8.62 13.56 -10.79
C ALA A 132 8.34 12.80 -9.49
N ARG A 133 7.05 12.64 -9.19
CA ARG A 133 6.53 12.08 -7.93
C ARG A 133 5.49 10.99 -8.22
N PRO A 134 5.30 9.99 -7.33
CA PRO A 134 4.23 9.03 -7.47
C PRO A 134 2.86 9.69 -7.44
N GLY A 135 1.91 9.12 -8.18
CA GLY A 135 0.50 9.53 -8.19
C GLY A 135 -0.42 8.34 -8.43
N PRO A 136 -1.72 8.56 -8.72
CA PRO A 136 -2.69 7.48 -8.84
C PRO A 136 -2.30 6.40 -9.85
N ALA A 137 -1.72 6.79 -11.00
CA ALA A 137 -1.24 5.83 -12.00
C ALA A 137 -0.11 4.94 -11.47
N THR A 138 0.83 5.49 -10.70
CA THR A 138 1.93 4.73 -10.08
C THR A 138 1.38 3.75 -9.04
N GLY A 139 0.44 4.19 -8.20
CA GLY A 139 -0.20 3.31 -7.23
C GLY A 139 -1.01 2.18 -7.86
N ARG A 140 -1.80 2.47 -8.90
CA ARG A 140 -2.51 1.45 -9.68
C ARG A 140 -1.55 0.42 -10.28
N ALA A 141 -0.49 0.88 -10.94
CA ALA A 141 0.50 -0.03 -11.53
C ALA A 141 1.16 -0.93 -10.48
N ALA A 142 1.41 -0.40 -9.27
CA ALA A 142 2.01 -1.19 -8.19
C ALA A 142 1.06 -2.27 -7.65
N VAL A 143 -0.25 -1.99 -7.48
CA VAL A 143 -1.21 -3.02 -7.04
C VAL A 143 -1.51 -4.04 -8.13
N GLU A 144 -1.50 -3.63 -9.41
CA GLU A 144 -1.60 -4.55 -10.55
C GLU A 144 -0.39 -5.48 -10.62
N ALA A 145 0.81 -4.96 -10.39
CA ALA A 145 2.02 -5.77 -10.27
C ALA A 145 1.95 -6.73 -9.08
N ALA A 146 1.34 -6.32 -7.96
CA ALA A 146 1.15 -7.19 -6.80
C ALA A 146 0.19 -8.34 -7.11
N GLU A 147 -0.93 -8.08 -7.79
CA GLU A 147 -1.87 -9.13 -8.18
C GLU A 147 -1.24 -10.19 -9.11
N ALA A 148 -0.26 -9.79 -9.90
CA ALA A 148 0.45 -10.66 -10.84
C ALA A 148 1.61 -11.48 -10.22
N SER A 149 1.96 -11.27 -8.94
CA SER A 149 3.05 -11.96 -8.24
C SER A 149 2.65 -13.32 -7.66
#